data_AF-A0A1G1FQR5-F1
#
_entry.id   AF-A0A1G1FQR5-F1
#
_cell.length_a   1.000
_cell.length_b   1.000
_cell.length_c   1.000
_cell.angle_alpha   90.00
_cell.angle_beta   90.00
_cell.angle_gamma   90.00
#
_symmetry.space_group_name_H-M   'P 1'
#
loop_
_entity.id
_entity.type
_entity.pdbx_description
1 polymer ?
#
loop_
_entity_poly.entity_id
_entity_poly.type
_entity_poly.pdbx_seq_one_letter_code
_entity_poly.pdbx_strand_id
1 'polypeptide(L)'
;MSLMRSLIAVCCVATLVGCATLQSKPEDPSGKLREAVELFSRKDEPVEAEELLHDVVEVYEKNQDDLGLAEAYRQFGLFYRSNAVNKFEEYYLKEGFLDKTVKFSARYEKAIEYFNKARDIYAADRQYAVLSNLQLSIAKTYDLMNQHENACAAFDQGLENHLAFKKSADPETLELRADEIANYEQYMGAMKKQAGCP
;
A
#
# COMPACT_ATOMS: atom_id res chain seq x y z
N MET A 1 -69.23 26.83 37.94
CA MET A 1 -69.12 25.76 38.97
C MET A 1 -69.32 24.46 38.21
N SER A 2 -68.42 23.49 38.07
CA SER A 2 -67.25 23.03 38.82
C SER A 2 -66.33 22.36 37.77
N LEU A 3 -65.09 22.81 37.55
CA LEU A 3 -63.87 22.31 38.21
C LEU A 3 -63.86 20.80 38.51
N MET A 4 -63.02 20.09 37.78
CA MET A 4 -62.04 19.06 38.23
C MET A 4 -62.02 17.72 37.48
N ARG A 5 -60.84 17.49 36.87
CA ARG A 5 -59.96 16.30 37.00
C ARG A 5 -60.10 15.17 35.97
N SER A 6 -59.20 15.27 34.98
CA SER A 6 -58.14 14.29 34.67
C SER A 6 -58.50 12.83 34.41
N LEU A 7 -58.37 12.40 33.15
CA LEU A 7 -57.85 11.09 32.73
C LEU A 7 -57.45 11.21 31.24
N ILE A 8 -56.25 11.73 30.96
CA ILE A 8 -55.10 10.96 30.43
C ILE A 8 -55.55 9.78 29.54
N ALA A 9 -55.71 10.05 28.25
CA ALA A 9 -55.61 9.05 27.19
C ALA A 9 -54.45 9.47 26.28
N VAL A 10 -53.32 8.84 26.53
CA VAL A 10 -52.05 8.95 25.79
C VAL A 10 -52.31 8.56 24.34
N CYS A 11 -52.32 9.54 23.44
CA CYS A 11 -52.21 9.29 22.01
C CYS A 11 -50.75 9.56 21.61
N CYS A 12 -49.92 8.52 21.77
CA CYS A 12 -48.60 8.43 21.18
C CYS A 12 -48.74 8.55 19.66
N VAL A 13 -48.66 9.77 19.12
CA VAL A 13 -48.39 9.99 17.71
C VAL A 13 -46.91 9.65 17.52
N ALA A 14 -46.67 8.41 17.12
CA ALA A 14 -45.39 7.91 16.71
C ALA A 14 -44.85 8.78 15.57
N THR A 15 -43.90 9.65 15.88
CA THR A 15 -43.04 10.27 14.88
C THR A 15 -42.20 9.16 14.28
N LEU A 16 -42.62 8.64 13.13
CA LEU A 16 -41.79 7.83 12.25
C LEU A 16 -40.70 8.74 11.66
N VAL A 17 -39.70 9.06 12.47
CA VAL A 17 -38.39 9.49 11.96
C VAL A 17 -37.73 8.23 11.45
N GLY A 18 -38.09 7.85 10.23
CA GLY A 18 -37.31 6.90 9.46
C GLY A 18 -35.96 7.56 9.15
N CYS A 19 -34.99 7.41 10.05
CA CYS A 19 -33.59 7.45 9.63
C CYS A 19 -33.41 6.26 8.70
N ALA A 20 -33.68 6.45 7.41
CA ALA A 20 -33.02 5.67 6.40
C ALA A 20 -31.54 5.97 6.58
N THR A 21 -30.85 5.14 7.35
CA THR A 21 -29.42 5.02 7.22
C THR A 21 -29.21 4.70 5.74
N LEU A 22 -28.74 5.69 4.98
CA LEU A 22 -28.07 5.44 3.72
C LEU A 22 -26.97 4.45 4.08
N GLN A 23 -27.23 3.16 3.92
CA GLN A 23 -26.18 2.16 3.86
C GLN A 23 -25.51 2.46 2.53
N SER A 24 -24.51 3.35 2.58
CA SER A 24 -23.56 3.49 1.50
C SER A 24 -23.08 2.08 1.18
N LYS A 25 -23.04 1.75 -0.11
CA LYS A 25 -22.44 0.50 -0.58
C LYS A 25 -21.07 0.37 0.12
N PRO A 26 -20.72 -0.80 0.67
CA PRO A 26 -19.40 -1.02 1.23
C PRO A 26 -18.36 -0.52 0.22
N GLU A 27 -17.50 0.36 0.69
CA GLU A 27 -16.41 0.90 -0.12
C GLU A 27 -15.53 -0.27 -0.56
N ASP A 28 -15.11 -0.29 -1.84
CA ASP A 28 -14.22 -1.31 -2.38
C ASP A 28 -12.79 -0.74 -2.43
N PRO A 29 -12.02 -0.80 -1.32
CA PRO A 29 -10.69 -0.22 -1.26
C PRO A 29 -9.73 -0.91 -2.23
N SER A 30 -9.91 -2.20 -2.51
CA SER A 30 -9.07 -2.95 -3.44
C SER A 30 -9.27 -2.46 -4.89
N GLY A 31 -10.52 -2.14 -5.26
CA GLY A 31 -10.85 -1.51 -6.53
C GLY A 31 -10.19 -0.14 -6.69
N LYS A 32 -10.33 0.73 -5.68
CA LYS A 32 -9.69 2.06 -5.65
C LYS A 32 -8.17 2.00 -5.67
N LEU A 33 -7.57 1.04 -4.96
CA LEU A 33 -6.11 0.87 -4.95
C LEU A 33 -5.58 0.53 -6.34
N ARG A 34 -6.25 -0.38 -7.05
CA ARG A 34 -5.90 -0.73 -8.44
C ARG A 34 -6.03 0.46 -9.38
N GLU A 35 -7.04 1.29 -9.19
CA GLU A 35 -7.21 2.54 -9.94
C GLU A 35 -6.06 3.51 -9.67
N ALA A 36 -5.69 3.72 -8.40
CA ALA A 36 -4.54 4.55 -8.05
C ALA A 36 -3.24 4.06 -8.70
N VAL A 37 -3.01 2.74 -8.71
CA VAL A 37 -1.86 2.13 -9.38
C VAL A 37 -1.87 2.41 -10.89
N GLU A 38 -3.04 2.32 -11.53
CA GLU A 38 -3.17 2.63 -12.96
C GLU A 38 -2.84 4.09 -13.27
N LEU A 39 -3.32 5.02 -12.44
CA LEU A 39 -3.08 6.46 -12.58
C LEU A 39 -1.58 6.77 -12.62
N PHE A 40 -0.79 6.34 -11.64
CA PHE A 40 0.64 6.66 -11.60
C PHE A 40 1.51 5.73 -12.47
N SER A 41 1.08 4.50 -12.76
CA SER A 41 1.92 3.54 -13.50
C SER A 41 1.71 3.57 -15.01
N ARG A 42 0.53 4.04 -15.49
CA ARG A 42 0.16 3.99 -16.91
C ARG A 42 -0.32 5.31 -17.47
N LYS A 43 -1.04 6.12 -16.68
CA LYS A 43 -1.66 7.36 -17.17
C LYS A 43 -0.82 8.61 -16.91
N ASP A 44 0.25 8.50 -16.12
CA ASP A 44 1.04 9.64 -15.64
C ASP A 44 0.18 10.69 -14.91
N GLU A 45 -0.78 10.24 -14.10
CA GLU A 45 -1.69 11.09 -13.31
C GLU A 45 -1.39 10.95 -11.79
N PRO A 46 -0.21 11.40 -11.32
CA PRO A 46 0.25 11.10 -9.97
C PRO A 46 -0.51 11.88 -8.88
N VAL A 47 -1.07 13.04 -9.18
CA VAL A 47 -1.78 13.86 -8.18
C VAL A 47 -3.06 13.17 -7.72
N GLU A 48 -3.88 12.72 -8.67
CA GLU A 48 -5.10 11.95 -8.38
C GLU A 48 -4.76 10.58 -7.76
N ALA A 49 -3.66 9.96 -8.20
CA ALA A 49 -3.20 8.72 -7.57
C ALA A 49 -2.87 8.90 -6.08
N GLU A 50 -2.24 10.02 -5.71
CA GLU A 50 -1.91 10.32 -4.31
C GLU A 50 -3.17 10.46 -3.45
N GLU A 51 -4.18 11.18 -3.95
CA GLU A 51 -5.48 11.34 -3.29
C GLU A 51 -6.12 9.97 -3.01
N LEU A 52 -6.23 9.12 -4.04
CA LEU A 52 -6.82 7.79 -3.90
C LEU A 52 -6.02 6.90 -2.96
N LEU A 53 -4.68 6.98 -2.95
CA LEU A 53 -3.85 6.20 -2.05
C LEU A 53 -4.10 6.58 -0.59
N HIS A 54 -4.28 7.87 -0.28
CA HIS A 54 -4.63 8.33 1.07
C HIS A 54 -6.00 7.79 1.52
N ASP A 55 -7.01 7.90 0.66
CA ASP A 55 -8.35 7.35 0.94
C ASP A 55 -8.30 5.85 1.21
N VAL A 56 -7.55 5.09 0.39
CA VAL A 56 -7.43 3.64 0.53
C VAL A 56 -6.78 3.25 1.86
N VAL A 57 -5.73 3.95 2.28
CA VAL A 57 -5.09 3.71 3.58
C VAL A 57 -6.09 3.93 4.72
N GLU A 58 -6.83 5.04 4.71
CA GLU A 58 -7.83 5.35 5.75
C GLU A 58 -8.91 4.24 5.83
N VAL A 59 -9.38 3.77 4.68
CA VAL A 59 -10.40 2.71 4.62
C VAL A 59 -9.86 1.38 5.15
N TYR A 60 -8.64 0.97 4.77
CA TYR A 60 -8.06 -0.28 5.28
C TYR A 60 -7.76 -0.21 6.79
N GLU A 61 -7.27 0.93 7.29
CA GLU A 61 -7.08 1.15 8.72
C GLU A 61 -8.41 1.04 9.50
N LYS A 62 -9.45 1.72 9.01
CA LYS A 62 -10.79 1.67 9.60
C LYS A 62 -11.38 0.26 9.62
N ASN A 63 -11.12 -0.50 8.56
CA ASN A 63 -11.61 -1.87 8.42
C ASN A 63 -10.75 -2.89 9.18
N GLN A 64 -9.60 -2.47 9.74
CA GLN A 64 -8.61 -3.36 10.37
C GLN A 64 -8.15 -4.48 9.44
N ASP A 65 -8.02 -4.18 8.14
CA ASP A 65 -7.53 -5.10 7.12
C ASP A 65 -6.03 -4.89 6.95
N ASP A 66 -5.25 -5.59 7.78
CA ASP A 66 -3.79 -5.44 7.82
C ASP A 66 -3.13 -5.76 6.47
N LEU A 67 -3.59 -6.79 5.76
CA LEU A 67 -3.00 -7.18 4.47
C LEU A 67 -3.35 -6.20 3.36
N GLY A 68 -4.59 -5.68 3.34
CA GLY A 68 -4.98 -4.59 2.47
C GLY A 68 -4.17 -3.32 2.74
N LEU A 69 -3.98 -2.98 4.02
CA LEU A 69 -3.17 -1.86 4.45
C LEU A 69 -1.70 -2.01 4.05
N ALA A 70 -1.12 -3.21 4.20
CA ALA A 70 0.24 -3.51 3.76
C ALA A 70 0.42 -3.33 2.26
N GLU A 71 -0.57 -3.75 1.47
CA GLU A 71 -0.56 -3.57 0.02
C GLU A 71 -0.69 -2.10 -0.35
N ALA A 72 -1.55 -1.33 0.32
CA ALA A 72 -1.65 0.12 0.13
C ALA A 72 -0.33 0.83 0.46
N TYR A 73 0.33 0.47 1.57
CA TYR A 73 1.66 0.98 1.91
C TYR A 73 2.72 0.63 0.87
N ARG A 74 2.71 -0.61 0.36
CA ARG A 74 3.60 -1.00 -0.73
C ARG A 74 3.36 -0.13 -1.97
N GLN A 75 2.11 0.15 -2.33
CA GLN A 75 1.80 1.01 -3.47
C GLN A 75 2.17 2.47 -3.24
N PHE A 76 2.01 3.02 -2.02
CA PHE A 76 2.53 4.36 -1.68
C PHE A 76 4.04 4.46 -1.89
N GLY A 77 4.80 3.45 -1.46
CA GLY A 77 6.24 3.41 -1.71
C GLY A 77 6.58 3.39 -3.21
N LEU A 78 5.82 2.63 -4.00
CA LEU A 78 5.97 2.60 -5.46
C LEU A 78 5.58 3.93 -6.12
N PHE A 79 4.54 4.60 -5.62
CA PHE A 79 4.08 5.90 -6.07
C PHE A 79 5.18 6.96 -5.93
N TYR A 80 5.77 7.11 -4.74
CA TYR A 80 6.86 8.08 -4.51
C TYR A 80 8.08 7.83 -5.40
N ARG A 81 8.32 6.56 -5.77
CA ARG A 81 9.39 6.15 -6.68
C ARG A 81 9.02 6.26 -8.16
N SER A 82 7.75 6.48 -8.49
CA SER A 82 7.23 6.35 -9.84
C SER A 82 7.81 7.40 -10.80
N ASN A 83 7.89 7.03 -12.08
CA ASN A 83 8.28 7.98 -13.11
C ASN A 83 7.24 9.09 -13.32
N ALA A 84 5.97 8.82 -13.00
CA ALA A 84 4.91 9.84 -13.03
C ALA A 84 5.22 10.99 -12.06
N VAL A 85 5.64 10.68 -10.83
CA VAL A 85 6.09 11.70 -9.87
C VAL A 85 7.29 12.49 -10.41
N ASN A 86 8.24 11.84 -11.09
CA ASN A 86 9.36 12.55 -11.74
C ASN A 86 8.90 13.49 -12.85
N LYS A 87 7.96 13.08 -13.69
CA LYS A 87 7.39 13.93 -14.75
C LYS A 87 6.64 15.15 -14.20
N PHE A 88 6.10 15.03 -12.99
CA PHE A 88 5.38 16.08 -12.27
C PHE A 88 6.26 16.81 -11.24
N GLU A 89 7.59 16.80 -11.41
CA GLU A 89 8.53 17.44 -10.49
C GLU A 89 8.19 18.92 -10.23
N GLU A 90 7.89 19.72 -11.26
CA GLU A 90 7.54 21.14 -11.09
C GLU A 90 6.32 21.33 -10.19
N TYR A 91 5.31 20.47 -10.35
CA TYR A 91 4.12 20.46 -9.49
C TYR A 91 4.51 20.17 -8.04
N TYR A 92 5.24 19.08 -7.79
CA TYR A 92 5.61 18.68 -6.42
C TYR A 92 6.63 19.61 -5.76
N LEU A 93 7.43 20.35 -6.52
CA LEU A 93 8.29 21.41 -5.99
C LEU A 93 7.50 22.65 -5.59
N LYS A 94 6.41 22.96 -6.30
CA LYS A 94 5.60 24.17 -6.09
C LYS A 94 4.47 23.96 -5.07
N GLU A 95 3.66 22.92 -5.28
CA GLU A 95 2.44 22.65 -4.50
C GLU A 95 2.69 21.65 -3.34
N GLY A 96 3.77 20.86 -3.46
CA GLY A 96 4.11 19.80 -2.52
C GLY A 96 3.24 18.55 -2.66
N PHE A 97 3.58 17.51 -1.91
CA PHE A 97 2.74 16.32 -1.71
C PHE A 97 1.53 16.65 -0.83
N LEU A 98 0.55 15.75 -0.77
CA LEU A 98 -0.54 15.84 0.21
C LEU A 98 0.00 15.69 1.64
N ASP A 99 0.92 14.74 1.85
CA ASP A 99 1.75 14.72 3.06
C ASP A 99 2.74 15.91 3.03
N LYS A 100 2.34 17.01 3.68
CA LYS A 100 3.13 18.26 3.74
C LYS A 100 4.48 18.11 4.45
N THR A 101 4.75 16.99 5.09
CA THR A 101 6.08 16.69 5.66
C THR A 101 7.07 16.21 4.60
N VAL A 102 6.60 15.78 3.43
CA VAL A 102 7.41 15.20 2.36
C VAL A 102 7.81 16.29 1.37
N LYS A 103 9.10 16.33 1.05
CA LYS A 103 9.65 17.14 -0.02
C LYS A 103 9.99 16.25 -1.21
N PHE A 104 9.93 16.81 -2.42
CA PHE A 104 10.33 16.08 -3.64
C PHE A 104 11.73 15.46 -3.54
N SER A 105 12.69 16.20 -2.97
CA SER A 105 14.07 15.71 -2.77
C SER A 105 14.17 14.56 -1.76
N ALA A 106 13.18 14.37 -0.89
CA ALA A 106 13.17 13.36 0.18
C ALA A 106 12.13 12.24 -0.06
N ARG A 107 11.58 12.16 -1.28
CA ARG A 107 10.49 11.23 -1.61
C ARG A 107 10.93 9.76 -1.57
N TYR A 108 12.20 9.47 -1.84
CA TYR A 108 12.70 8.10 -1.82
C TYR A 108 12.88 7.59 -0.37
N GLU A 109 13.30 8.45 0.56
CA GLU A 109 13.26 8.17 1.99
C GLU A 109 11.84 7.85 2.45
N LYS A 110 10.86 8.62 1.96
CA LYS A 110 9.45 8.36 2.26
C LYS A 110 8.97 7.05 1.65
N ALA A 111 9.41 6.72 0.43
CA ALA A 111 9.13 5.43 -0.19
C ALA A 111 9.63 4.26 0.69
N ILE A 112 10.86 4.35 1.20
CA ILE A 112 11.43 3.37 2.13
C ILE A 112 10.60 3.28 3.42
N GLU A 113 10.15 4.40 3.99
CA GLU A 113 9.28 4.41 5.18
C GLU A 113 8.01 3.56 4.94
N TYR A 114 7.32 3.80 3.82
CA TYR A 114 6.11 3.06 3.45
C TYR A 114 6.40 1.58 3.14
N PHE A 115 7.50 1.27 2.44
CA PHE A 115 7.91 -0.12 2.23
C PHE A 115 8.20 -0.84 3.54
N ASN A 116 8.80 -0.18 4.53
CA ASN A 116 9.05 -0.77 5.84
C ASN A 116 7.73 -1.05 6.59
N LYS A 117 6.76 -0.14 6.54
CA LYS A 117 5.41 -0.38 7.11
C LYS A 117 4.76 -1.63 6.49
N ALA A 118 4.81 -1.75 5.16
CA ALA A 118 4.31 -2.94 4.46
C ALA A 118 5.07 -4.21 4.85
N ARG A 119 6.41 -4.12 4.93
CA ARG A 119 7.29 -5.25 5.29
C ARG A 119 6.94 -5.81 6.66
N ASP A 120 6.73 -4.94 7.65
CA ASP A 120 6.49 -5.37 9.02
C ASP A 120 5.19 -6.18 9.14
N ILE A 121 4.14 -5.76 8.42
CA ILE A 121 2.87 -6.50 8.35
C ILE A 121 3.04 -7.83 7.59
N TYR A 122 3.64 -7.81 6.40
CA TYR A 122 3.87 -9.03 5.62
C TYR A 122 4.78 -10.04 6.34
N ALA A 123 5.73 -9.58 7.14
CA ALA A 123 6.58 -10.43 7.96
C ALA A 123 5.79 -11.09 9.10
N ALA A 124 4.90 -10.35 9.76
CA ALA A 124 4.01 -10.90 10.78
C ALA A 124 3.10 -12.00 10.21
N ASP A 125 2.62 -11.82 8.98
CA ASP A 125 1.77 -12.80 8.28
C ASP A 125 2.56 -13.84 7.45
N ARG A 126 3.89 -13.81 7.48
CA ARG A 126 4.79 -14.75 6.75
C ARG A 126 4.55 -14.79 5.24
N GLN A 127 4.22 -13.65 4.64
CA GLN A 127 4.02 -13.49 3.19
C GLN A 127 5.35 -13.46 2.43
N TYR A 128 6.14 -14.54 2.51
CA TYR A 128 7.53 -14.60 2.03
C TYR A 128 7.69 -14.30 0.52
N ALA A 129 6.73 -14.72 -0.30
CA ALA A 129 6.74 -14.41 -1.74
C ALA A 129 6.52 -12.91 -2.01
N VAL A 130 5.74 -12.22 -1.19
CA VAL A 130 5.54 -10.77 -1.30
C VAL A 130 6.76 -10.03 -0.74
N LEU A 131 7.29 -10.49 0.40
CA LEU A 131 8.50 -9.93 1.02
C LEU A 131 9.70 -9.96 0.08
N SER A 132 9.90 -11.04 -0.68
CA SER A 132 11.01 -11.13 -1.64
C SER A 132 10.91 -10.06 -2.73
N ASN A 133 9.70 -9.77 -3.23
CA ASN A 133 9.46 -8.72 -4.23
C ASN A 133 9.49 -7.30 -3.63
N LEU A 134 9.03 -7.14 -2.38
CA LEU A 134 9.12 -5.89 -1.65
C LEU A 134 10.58 -5.49 -1.42
N GLN A 135 11.42 -6.44 -1.06
CA GLN A 135 12.86 -6.20 -0.86
C GLN A 135 13.58 -5.79 -2.13
N LEU A 136 13.19 -6.33 -3.28
CA LEU A 136 13.66 -5.82 -4.58
C LEU A 136 13.31 -4.34 -4.77
N SER A 137 12.10 -3.92 -4.37
CA SER A 137 11.67 -2.52 -4.47
C SER A 137 12.47 -1.62 -3.52
N ILE A 138 12.71 -2.08 -2.29
CA ILE A 138 13.57 -1.40 -1.30
C ILE A 138 15.00 -1.27 -1.85
N ALA A 139 15.59 -2.35 -2.35
CA ALA A 139 16.96 -2.36 -2.88
C ALA A 139 17.14 -1.35 -4.02
N LYS A 140 16.22 -1.36 -5.00
CA LYS A 140 16.22 -0.39 -6.09
C LYS A 140 16.04 1.05 -5.62
N THR A 141 15.29 1.26 -4.53
CA THR A 141 15.09 2.60 -3.98
C THR A 141 16.38 3.10 -3.31
N TYR A 142 17.06 2.25 -2.54
CA TYR A 142 18.38 2.59 -1.99
C TYR A 142 19.42 2.82 -3.08
N ASP A 143 19.39 2.05 -4.16
CA ASP A 143 20.27 2.25 -5.32
C ASP A 143 20.04 3.62 -5.98
N LEU A 144 18.78 4.04 -6.17
CA LEU A 144 18.44 5.39 -6.64
C LEU A 144 18.93 6.51 -5.69
N MET A 145 19.11 6.19 -4.41
CA MET A 145 19.62 7.10 -3.39
C MET A 145 21.16 7.03 -3.24
N ASN A 146 21.85 6.21 -4.05
CA ASN A 146 23.27 5.89 -3.93
C ASN A 146 23.66 5.28 -2.56
N GLN A 147 22.72 4.65 -1.86
CA GLN A 147 22.96 3.96 -0.60
C GLN A 147 23.33 2.50 -0.86
N HIS A 148 24.52 2.30 -1.43
CA HIS A 148 24.96 1.02 -1.97
C HIS A 148 24.89 -0.15 -0.96
N GLU A 149 25.41 0.04 0.27
CA GLU A 149 25.38 -1.00 1.30
C GLU A 149 23.94 -1.42 1.66
N ASN A 150 23.03 -0.45 1.79
CA ASN A 150 21.62 -0.71 2.07
C ASN A 150 20.92 -1.41 0.91
N ALA A 151 21.27 -1.05 -0.34
CA ALA A 151 20.75 -1.74 -1.52
C ALA A 151 21.18 -3.22 -1.54
N CYS A 152 22.46 -3.51 -1.28
CA CYS A 152 22.97 -4.87 -1.24
C CYS A 152 22.34 -5.70 -0.11
N ALA A 153 22.22 -5.13 1.09
CA ALA A 153 21.53 -5.78 2.20
C ALA A 153 20.07 -6.11 1.86
N ALA A 154 19.35 -5.21 1.20
CA ALA A 154 17.98 -5.46 0.77
C ALA A 154 17.88 -6.54 -0.31
N PHE A 155 18.83 -6.59 -1.26
CA PHE A 155 18.87 -7.70 -2.22
C PHE A 155 19.08 -9.06 -1.54
N ASP A 156 19.99 -9.13 -0.57
CA ASP A 156 20.26 -10.35 0.20
C ASP A 156 19.01 -10.79 0.98
N GLN A 157 18.34 -9.85 1.65
CA GLN A 157 17.06 -10.12 2.32
C GLN A 157 15.97 -10.59 1.34
N GLY A 158 15.96 -10.10 0.10
CA GLY A 158 15.05 -10.59 -0.94
C GLY A 158 15.28 -12.06 -1.27
N LEU A 159 16.54 -12.47 -1.44
CA LEU A 159 16.93 -13.86 -1.67
C LEU A 159 16.63 -14.75 -0.46
N GLU A 160 16.87 -14.27 0.75
CA GLU A 160 16.52 -15.00 1.99
C GLU A 160 15.01 -15.25 2.10
N ASN A 161 14.19 -14.23 1.84
CA ASN A 161 12.73 -14.38 1.81
C ASN A 161 12.28 -15.34 0.71
N HIS A 162 12.92 -15.30 -0.46
CA HIS A 162 12.62 -16.24 -1.54
C HIS A 162 12.93 -17.70 -1.13
N LEU A 163 14.04 -17.93 -0.45
CA LEU A 163 14.37 -19.24 0.13
C LEU A 163 13.36 -19.66 1.21
N ALA A 164 12.89 -18.73 2.04
CA ALA A 164 11.85 -19.01 3.04
C ALA A 164 10.52 -19.39 2.39
N PHE A 165 10.14 -18.72 1.29
CA PHE A 165 8.99 -19.11 0.46
C PHE A 165 9.15 -20.54 -0.06
N LYS A 166 10.28 -20.88 -0.69
CA LYS A 166 10.52 -22.24 -1.22
C LYS A 166 10.46 -23.33 -0.15
N LYS A 167 10.86 -23.03 1.09
CA LYS A 167 10.83 -23.98 2.21
C LYS A 167 9.43 -24.16 2.82
N SER A 168 8.57 -23.16 2.69
CA SER A 168 7.24 -23.14 3.32
C SER A 168 6.10 -23.48 2.37
N ALA A 169 6.30 -23.30 1.06
CA ALA A 169 5.33 -23.68 0.04
C ALA A 169 5.18 -25.19 -0.09
N ASP A 170 3.96 -25.64 -0.39
CA ASP A 170 3.68 -27.03 -0.73
C ASP A 170 4.24 -27.40 -2.12
N PRO A 171 4.44 -28.70 -2.41
CA PRO A 171 5.00 -29.13 -3.68
C PRO A 171 4.22 -28.70 -4.93
N GLU A 172 2.88 -28.63 -4.85
CA GLU A 172 2.04 -28.22 -5.98
C GLU A 172 2.26 -26.74 -6.29
N THR A 173 2.30 -25.88 -5.27
CA THR A 173 2.65 -24.46 -5.43
C THR A 173 4.04 -24.28 -6.05
N LEU A 174 5.02 -25.09 -5.64
CA LEU A 174 6.38 -25.04 -6.18
C LEU A 174 6.43 -25.46 -7.66
N GLU A 175 5.68 -26.49 -8.03
CA GLU A 175 5.59 -26.95 -9.42
C GLU A 175 4.89 -25.90 -10.30
N LEU A 176 3.75 -25.36 -9.85
CA LEU A 176 2.98 -24.34 -10.57
C LEU A 176 3.77 -23.04 -10.78
N ARG A 177 4.70 -22.71 -9.87
CA ARG A 177 5.48 -21.46 -9.90
C ARG A 177 6.96 -21.67 -10.24
N ALA A 178 7.34 -22.83 -10.77
CA ALA A 178 8.74 -23.17 -11.02
C ALA A 178 9.47 -22.14 -11.90
N ASP A 179 8.81 -21.67 -12.97
CA ASP A 179 9.36 -20.64 -13.87
C ASP A 179 9.53 -19.29 -13.17
N GLU A 180 8.55 -18.88 -12.36
CA GLU A 180 8.63 -17.63 -11.58
C GLU A 180 9.79 -17.69 -10.58
N ILE A 181 9.96 -18.83 -9.91
CA ILE A 181 11.04 -19.08 -8.95
C ILE A 181 12.41 -18.96 -9.63
N ALA A 182 12.61 -19.65 -10.76
CA ALA A 182 13.87 -19.60 -11.49
C ALA A 182 14.17 -18.18 -12.02
N ASN A 183 13.16 -17.51 -12.57
CA ASN A 183 13.30 -16.15 -13.09
C ASN A 183 13.62 -15.14 -11.98
N TYR A 184 13.04 -15.30 -10.78
CA TYR A 184 13.33 -14.43 -9.64
C TYR A 184 14.80 -14.51 -9.24
N GLU A 185 15.36 -15.72 -9.08
CA GLU A 185 16.78 -15.91 -8.70
C GLU A 185 17.72 -15.30 -9.75
N GLN A 186 17.46 -15.55 -11.04
CA GLN A 186 18.24 -14.97 -12.14
C GLN A 186 18.15 -13.44 -12.14
N TYR A 187 16.94 -12.90 -11.98
CA TYR A 187 16.70 -11.46 -11.99
C TYR A 187 17.39 -10.76 -10.81
N MET A 188 17.23 -11.29 -9.60
CA MET A 188 17.89 -10.76 -8.40
C MET A 188 19.41 -10.78 -8.53
N GLY A 189 19.99 -11.87 -9.06
CA GLY A 189 21.43 -11.96 -9.31
C GLY A 189 21.92 -10.91 -10.30
N ALA A 190 21.18 -10.67 -11.38
CA ALA A 190 21.50 -9.62 -12.36
C ALA A 190 21.43 -8.22 -11.74
N MET A 191 20.40 -7.94 -10.94
CA MET A 191 20.23 -6.65 -10.25
C MET A 191 21.33 -6.41 -9.22
N LYS A 192 21.69 -7.41 -8.40
CA LYS A 192 22.83 -7.34 -7.46
C LYS A 192 24.13 -6.98 -8.19
N LYS A 193 24.42 -7.68 -9.29
CA LYS A 193 25.61 -7.43 -10.09
C LYS A 193 25.62 -6.02 -10.68
N GLN A 194 24.48 -5.56 -11.21
CA GLN A 194 24.34 -4.20 -11.74
C GLN A 194 24.58 -3.13 -10.67
N ALA A 195 24.08 -3.37 -9.46
CA ALA A 195 24.28 -2.49 -8.32
C ALA A 195 25.71 -2.56 -7.75
N GLY A 196 26.55 -3.49 -8.20
CA GLY A 196 27.93 -3.68 -7.73
C GLY A 196 28.06 -4.48 -6.42
N CYS A 197 27.02 -5.19 -6.02
CA CYS A 197 27.02 -6.00 -4.79
C CYS A 197 27.94 -7.23 -4.92
N PRO A 198 28.51 -7.71 -3.81
CA PRO A 198 29.30 -8.94 -3.78
C PRO A 198 28.48 -10.20 -4.06
#